data_AF-A0A397PDA2-F1
#
_entry.id   AF-A0A397PDA2-F1
#
_cell.length_a   1.000
_cell.length_b   1.000
_cell.length_c   1.000
_cell.angle_alpha   90.00
_cell.angle_beta   90.00
_cell.angle_gamma   90.00
#
_symmetry.space_group_name_H-M   'P 1'
#
loop_
_entity.id
_entity.type
_entity.pdbx_description
1 polymer ?
#
loop_
_entity_poly.entity_id
_entity_poly.type
_entity_poly.pdbx_seq_one_letter_code
_entity_poly.pdbx_strand_id
1 'polypeptide(L)'
;MPWHAVEVTALPDYRLRVRFNDGVTGIVDMSRLVRSPEAGVFARLADPETFARAFILHGVVTWPGGLDLAPDAMHDAIAERGEWVLR
;
A
#
# COMPACT_ATOMS: atom_id res chain seq x y z
N MET A 1 11.07 9.08 -10.59
CA MET A 1 11.44 8.22 -9.44
C MET A 1 12.14 6.99 -10.00
N PRO A 2 13.31 6.57 -9.48
CA PRO A 2 14.00 5.41 -10.03
C PRO A 2 13.32 4.09 -9.66
N TRP A 3 12.54 4.09 -8.57
CA TRP A 3 11.71 2.98 -8.15
C TRP A 3 10.25 3.15 -8.56
N HIS A 4 9.61 2.04 -8.93
CA HIS A 4 8.17 1.92 -9.12
C HIS A 4 7.69 0.53 -8.73
N ALA A 5 6.48 0.43 -8.19
CA ALA A 5 5.87 -0.84 -7.83
C ALA A 5 5.61 -1.67 -9.10
N VAL A 6 5.93 -2.96 -9.05
CA VAL A 6 5.74 -3.91 -10.17
C VAL A 6 4.88 -5.11 -9.77
N GLU A 7 4.76 -5.40 -8.47
CA GLU A 7 3.78 -6.36 -7.96
C GLU A 7 3.12 -5.84 -6.68
N VAL A 8 1.83 -6.15 -6.55
CA VAL A 8 1.06 -5.93 -5.33
C VAL A 8 0.17 -7.15 -5.09
N THR A 9 0.09 -7.60 -3.85
CA THR A 9 -0.83 -8.64 -3.42
C THR A 9 -1.49 -8.23 -2.13
N ALA A 10 -2.83 -8.16 -2.13
CA ALA A 10 -3.58 -7.94 -0.91
C ALA A 10 -3.54 -9.19 -0.03
N LEU A 11 -3.29 -8.97 1.26
CA LEU A 11 -3.20 -9.97 2.31
C LEU A 11 -4.29 -9.73 3.36
N PRO A 12 -4.58 -10.73 4.21
CA PRO A 12 -5.46 -10.54 5.36
C PRO A 12 -4.98 -9.40 6.27
N ASP A 13 -5.94 -8.86 7.05
CA ASP A 13 -5.74 -7.77 8.02
C ASP A 13 -5.30 -6.44 7.41
N TYR A 14 -5.75 -6.11 6.20
CA TYR A 14 -5.44 -4.84 5.51
C TYR A 14 -3.94 -4.63 5.31
N ARG A 15 -3.27 -5.70 4.86
CA ARG A 15 -1.85 -5.68 4.52
C ARG A 15 -1.66 -5.88 3.03
N LEU A 16 -0.60 -5.30 2.48
CA LEU A 16 -0.16 -5.53 1.12
C LEU A 16 1.25 -6.10 1.12
N ARG A 17 1.53 -7.08 0.27
CA ARG A 17 2.90 -7.37 -0.16
C ARG A 17 3.17 -6.58 -1.43
N VAL A 18 4.23 -5.78 -1.43
CA VAL A 18 4.63 -4.93 -2.56
C VAL A 18 6.05 -5.27 -2.97
N ARG A 19 6.31 -5.32 -4.27
CA ARG A 19 7.65 -5.42 -4.86
C ARG A 19 7.89 -4.29 -5.84
N PHE A 20 9.08 -3.71 -5.77
CA PHE A 20 9.56 -2.67 -6.68
C PHE A 20 10.46 -3.25 -7.78
N ASN A 21 10.65 -2.48 -8.85
CA ASN A 21 11.47 -2.84 -10.01
C ASN A 21 12.96 -3.11 -9.69
N ASP A 22 13.48 -2.57 -8.58
CA ASP A 22 14.85 -2.78 -8.09
C ASP A 22 14.99 -4.01 -7.19
N GLY A 23 13.91 -4.76 -6.96
CA GLY A 23 13.87 -5.95 -6.13
C GLY A 23 13.49 -5.71 -4.67
N VAL A 24 13.40 -4.45 -4.22
CA VAL A 24 12.91 -4.13 -2.88
C VAL A 24 11.50 -4.68 -2.71
N THR A 25 11.30 -5.49 -1.66
CA THR A 25 10.05 -6.20 -1.39
C THR A 25 9.74 -6.13 0.09
N GLY A 26 8.48 -5.87 0.43
CA GLY A 26 8.07 -5.82 1.83
C GLY A 26 6.57 -5.72 2.03
N ILE A 27 6.19 -5.42 3.26
CA ILE A 27 4.81 -5.37 3.70
C ILE A 27 4.39 -3.93 3.96
N VAL A 28 3.24 -3.53 3.44
CA VAL A 28 2.54 -2.33 3.89
C VAL A 28 1.43 -2.78 4.83
N ASP A 29 1.47 -2.31 6.07
CA ASP A 29 0.42 -2.55 7.07
C ASP A 29 -0.45 -1.30 7.19
N MET A 30 -1.67 -1.37 6.67
CA MET A 30 -2.66 -0.30 6.73
C MET A 30 -3.71 -0.55 7.81
N SER A 31 -3.53 -1.60 8.62
CA SER A 31 -4.57 -2.12 9.51
C SER A 31 -4.97 -1.11 10.58
N ARG A 32 -4.05 -0.27 11.05
CA ARG A 32 -4.36 0.84 11.97
C ARG A 32 -5.02 2.01 11.25
N LEU A 33 -4.43 2.45 10.14
CA LEU A 33 -4.94 3.58 9.35
C LEU A 33 -6.39 3.37 8.93
N VAL A 34 -6.74 2.23 8.30
CA VAL A 34 -8.10 2.02 7.77
C VAL A 34 -9.16 1.90 8.87
N ARG A 35 -8.76 1.59 10.11
CA ARG A 35 -9.64 1.53 11.28
C ARG A 35 -9.63 2.82 12.11
N SER A 36 -8.81 3.79 11.72
CA SER A 36 -8.70 5.06 12.43
C SER A 36 -9.90 5.95 12.15
N PRO A 37 -10.46 6.66 13.15
CA PRO A 37 -11.44 7.71 12.90
C PRO A 37 -10.85 8.87 12.05
N GLU A 38 -9.53 8.96 11.95
CA GLU A 38 -8.79 9.97 11.18
C GLU A 38 -8.34 9.46 9.80
N ALA A 39 -8.84 8.29 9.34
CA ALA A 39 -8.45 7.67 8.08
C ALA A 39 -8.69 8.55 6.84
N GLY A 40 -9.59 9.54 6.94
CA GLY A 40 -9.91 10.46 5.85
C GLY A 40 -10.29 9.73 4.56
N VAL A 41 -9.58 10.01 3.47
CA VAL A 41 -9.81 9.36 2.16
C VAL A 41 -9.59 7.84 2.19
N PHE A 42 -8.82 7.32 3.15
CA PHE A 42 -8.59 5.89 3.32
C PHE A 42 -9.72 5.16 4.06
N ALA A 43 -10.70 5.87 4.64
CA ALA A 43 -11.82 5.24 5.35
C ALA A 43 -12.61 4.27 4.46
N ARG A 44 -12.67 4.53 3.15
CA ARG A 44 -13.30 3.62 2.17
C ARG A 44 -12.62 2.25 2.05
N LEU A 45 -11.37 2.14 2.49
CA LEU A 45 -10.62 0.88 2.50
C LEU A 45 -10.91 0.03 3.75
N ALA A 46 -11.76 0.50 4.67
CA ALA A 46 -12.25 -0.30 5.79
C ALA A 46 -13.18 -1.44 5.34
N ASP A 47 -13.70 -1.39 4.12
CA ASP A 47 -14.33 -2.55 3.48
C ASP A 47 -13.25 -3.48 2.91
N PRO A 48 -13.14 -4.74 3.40
CA PRO A 48 -12.14 -5.69 2.93
C PRO A 48 -12.22 -5.97 1.42
N GLU A 49 -13.42 -5.97 0.83
CA GLU A 49 -13.58 -6.20 -0.61
C GLU A 49 -12.99 -5.04 -1.41
N THR A 50 -13.23 -3.80 -0.96
CA THR A 50 -12.59 -2.62 -1.54
C THR A 50 -11.08 -2.66 -1.35
N PHE A 51 -10.57 -2.99 -0.16
CA PHE A 51 -9.14 -3.09 0.11
C PHE A 51 -8.44 -4.12 -0.80
N ALA A 52 -9.07 -5.28 -1.00
CA ALA A 52 -8.51 -6.36 -1.81
C ALA A 52 -8.34 -6.00 -3.30
N ARG A 53 -8.97 -4.92 -3.76
CA ARG A 53 -8.90 -4.43 -5.15
C ARG A 53 -7.69 -3.54 -5.43
N ALA A 54 -6.68 -3.52 -4.55
CA ALA A 54 -5.41 -2.85 -4.82
C ALA A 54 -4.79 -3.38 -6.13
N PHE A 55 -4.34 -2.47 -6.98
CA PHE A 55 -3.68 -2.76 -8.24
C PHE A 55 -2.54 -1.77 -8.48
N ILE A 56 -1.70 -2.02 -9.49
CA ILE A 56 -0.65 -1.08 -9.87
C ILE A 56 -1.11 -0.27 -11.08
N LEU A 57 -1.07 1.05 -10.96
CA LEU A 57 -1.29 1.99 -12.05
C LEU A 57 -0.05 2.87 -12.20
N HIS A 58 0.59 2.81 -13.37
CA HIS A 58 1.81 3.60 -13.66
C HIS A 58 2.91 3.49 -12.59
N GLY A 59 3.05 2.31 -11.96
CA GLY A 59 4.07 2.09 -10.94
C GLY A 59 3.66 2.48 -9.52
N VAL A 60 2.39 2.83 -9.31
CA VAL A 60 1.83 3.25 -8.02
C VAL A 60 0.80 2.24 -7.55
N VAL A 61 0.81 1.91 -6.26
CA VAL A 61 -0.25 1.10 -5.66
C VAL A 61 -1.51 1.95 -5.55
N THR A 62 -2.58 1.53 -6.20
CA THR A 62 -3.82 2.29 -6.40
C THR A 62 -5.04 1.41 -6.14
N TRP A 63 -6.14 2.03 -5.71
CA TRP A 63 -7.46 1.43 -5.60
C TRP A 63 -8.43 2.03 -6.62
N PRO A 64 -9.52 1.31 -6.96
CA PRO A 64 -10.55 1.83 -7.85
C PRO A 64 -11.04 3.21 -7.40
N GLY A 65 -11.11 4.17 -8.31
CA GLY A 65 -11.42 5.56 -7.98
C GLY A 65 -10.22 6.41 -7.57
N GLY A 66 -8.99 5.94 -7.81
CA GLY A 66 -7.79 6.77 -7.86
C GLY A 66 -7.10 7.05 -6.51
N LEU A 67 -7.56 6.43 -5.43
CA LEU A 67 -6.83 6.47 -4.15
C LEU A 67 -5.51 5.70 -4.31
N ASP A 68 -4.40 6.24 -3.84
CA ASP A 68 -3.09 5.63 -3.98
C ASP A 68 -2.22 5.74 -2.73
N LEU A 69 -1.08 5.03 -2.76
CA LEU A 69 0.00 5.16 -1.78
C LEU A 69 1.20 5.85 -2.42
N ALA A 70 1.81 6.76 -1.67
CA ALA A 70 3.04 7.44 -2.07
C ALA A 70 4.18 6.42 -2.27
N PRO A 71 4.69 6.23 -3.50
CA PRO A 71 5.64 5.16 -3.81
C PRO A 71 7.04 5.41 -3.24
N ASP A 72 7.41 6.66 -2.98
CA ASP A 72 8.65 7.06 -2.30
C ASP A 72 8.64 6.69 -0.82
N ALA A 73 7.64 7.16 -0.06
CA ALA A 73 7.53 6.84 1.37
C ALA A 73 7.42 5.33 1.61
N MET A 74 6.69 4.63 0.73
CA MET A 74 6.55 3.18 0.77
C MET A 74 7.88 2.46 0.50
N HIS A 75 8.61 2.88 -0.54
CA HIS A 75 9.90 2.27 -0.89
C HIS A 75 10.93 2.50 0.22
N ASP A 76 11.11 3.74 0.68
CA ASP A 76 12.08 4.09 1.71
C ASP A 76 11.84 3.29 2.99
N ALA A 77 10.58 3.20 3.44
CA ALA A 77 10.23 2.45 4.65
C ALA A 77 10.48 0.94 4.50
N ILE A 78 10.15 0.36 3.34
CA ILE A 78 10.39 -1.06 3.08
C ILE A 78 11.88 -1.35 2.94
N ALA A 79 12.64 -0.50 2.26
CA ALA A 79 14.09 -0.67 2.11
C ALA A 79 14.81 -0.61 3.46
N GLU A 80 14.35 0.23 4.38
CA GLU A 80 14.95 0.40 5.71
C GLU A 80 14.51 -0.70 6.70
N ARG A 81 13.23 -1.08 6.72
CA ARG A 81 12.63 -1.90 7.78
C ARG A 81 11.99 -3.20 7.31
N GLY A 82 11.85 -3.41 6.01
CA GLY A 82 11.05 -4.49 5.42
C GLY A 82 9.54 -4.27 5.51
N GLU A 83 9.10 -3.23 6.22
CA GLU A 83 7.69 -2.89 6.39
C GLU A 83 7.42 -1.38 6.47
N TRP A 84 6.24 -0.99 6.00
CA TRP A 84 5.68 0.35 6.18
C TRP A 84 4.35 0.28 6.94
N VAL A 85 4.35 0.73 8.19
CA VAL A 85 3.16 0.72 9.05
C VAL A 85 2.50 2.09 9.03
N LEU A 86 1.33 2.17 8.41
CA LEU A 86 0.49 3.35 8.35
C LEU A 86 -0.44 3.41 9.58
N ARG A 87 -0.56 4.60 10.17
CA ARG A 87 -1.30 4.84 11.41
C ARG A 87 -2.38 5.88 11.22
#